data_AF-A0A954F2Z4-F1
#
_entry.id   AF-A0A954F2Z4-F1
#
_cell.length_a   1.000
_cell.length_b   1.000
_cell.length_c   1.000
_cell.angle_alpha   90.00
_cell.angle_beta   90.00
_cell.angle_gamma   90.00
#
_symmetry.space_group_name_H-M   'P 1'
#
loop_
_entity.id
_entity.type
_entity.pdbx_description
1 polymer ?
#
loop_
_entity_poly.entity_id
_entity_poly.type
_entity_poly.pdbx_seq_one_letter_code
_entity_poly.pdbx_strand_id
1 'polypeptide(L)'
;SLSDEQKAQVPLAVVHSRLGRDGPFRLWTGSLDQLNVSLLTQSPARTDLVNRLLDGHSGVWLVLPGSDSAKTDQAVEMLFEELEKTTAKLVFPQGIGEPGSELFSSIPLDFRFTVLELDPGDEDEFILAESLRSHAPAKTDESEPLIAPVFGKGRALAVLNGTQLTPQVIEELTIFLASACSCQVKDANPGFDLLLTANWNQELFGEDAPEIPETPRPDANSPDQMPELVTIPPGNDSPPETPGEREISDGDVVPLLMPDQMSATFEMTNQVAPSQDSDKSNVSTQGILFLLAGVAVIIAILWRSVNTLRASPGETGH
;
A
#
# COMPACT_ATOMS: atom_id res chain seq x y z
N SER A 1 3.11 12.72 -32.43
CA SER A 1 2.11 12.38 -33.46
C SER A 1 2.27 10.91 -33.78
N LEU A 2 1.21 10.12 -33.69
CA LEU A 2 1.25 8.69 -34.07
C LEU A 2 1.48 8.58 -35.58
N SER A 3 2.28 7.60 -35.99
CA SER A 3 2.62 7.34 -37.40
C SER A 3 1.37 6.91 -38.20
N ASP A 4 1.36 7.17 -39.51
CA ASP A 4 0.19 6.90 -40.37
C ASP A 4 -0.14 5.40 -40.51
N GLU A 5 0.79 4.49 -40.17
CA GLU A 5 0.57 3.04 -40.12
C GLU A 5 -0.30 2.61 -38.93
N GLN A 6 -0.27 3.36 -37.83
CA GLN A 6 -1.08 3.10 -36.63
C GLN A 6 -2.52 3.63 -36.73
N LYS A 7 -2.85 4.37 -37.79
CA LYS A 7 -4.17 5.01 -37.97
C LYS A 7 -5.26 4.10 -38.56
N ALA A 8 -4.96 2.85 -38.93
CA ALA A 8 -5.88 2.04 -39.73
C ALA A 8 -5.96 0.53 -39.37
N GLN A 9 -5.92 0.17 -38.08
CA GLN A 9 -6.51 -1.10 -37.64
C GLN A 9 -7.81 -0.82 -36.90
N VAL A 10 -8.88 -0.71 -37.68
CA VAL A 10 -10.25 -0.77 -37.18
C VAL A 10 -10.73 -2.21 -37.26
N PRO A 11 -11.51 -2.68 -36.26
CA PRO A 11 -12.07 -1.90 -35.16
C PRO A 11 -11.07 -1.66 -34.02
N LEU A 12 -11.05 -0.43 -33.49
CA LEU A 12 -10.26 -0.03 -32.32
C LEU A 12 -11.12 -0.12 -31.06
N ALA A 13 -10.56 -0.62 -29.96
CA ALA A 13 -11.17 -0.63 -28.64
C ALA A 13 -10.37 0.22 -27.65
N VAL A 14 -11.08 0.86 -26.72
CA VAL A 14 -10.50 1.72 -25.69
C VAL A 14 -11.19 1.44 -24.36
N VAL A 15 -10.42 1.18 -23.32
CA VAL A 15 -10.92 0.95 -21.95
C VAL A 15 -10.56 2.14 -21.08
N HIS A 16 -11.56 2.77 -20.48
CA HIS A 16 -11.39 3.89 -19.55
C HIS A 16 -11.81 3.46 -18.14
N SER A 17 -11.01 3.84 -17.15
CA SER A 17 -11.44 3.84 -15.75
C SER A 17 -11.91 5.24 -15.37
N ARG A 18 -12.92 5.30 -14.51
CA ARG A 18 -13.41 6.56 -13.91
C ARG A 18 -12.75 6.85 -12.56
N LEU A 19 -12.08 5.85 -11.99
CA LEU A 19 -11.48 5.87 -10.66
C LEU A 19 -9.97 5.95 -10.86
N GLY A 20 -9.46 7.16 -11.03
CA GLY A 20 -8.03 7.45 -10.99
C GLY A 20 -7.82 8.68 -10.13
N ARG A 21 -6.61 8.88 -9.62
CA ARG A 21 -6.27 9.99 -8.71
C ARG A 21 -6.73 11.35 -9.25
N ASP A 22 -6.41 11.62 -10.52
CA ASP A 22 -6.68 12.90 -11.19
C ASP A 22 -7.98 12.87 -12.03
N GLY A 23 -8.84 11.87 -11.79
CA GLY A 23 -10.08 11.65 -12.53
C GLY A 23 -9.99 10.49 -13.54
N PRO A 24 -10.88 10.48 -14.56
CA PRO A 24 -10.92 9.39 -15.52
C PRO A 24 -9.62 9.27 -16.31
N PHE A 25 -9.12 8.06 -16.47
CA PHE A 25 -7.92 7.76 -17.24
C PHE A 25 -8.16 6.62 -18.23
N ARG A 26 -7.34 6.57 -19.27
CA ARG A 26 -7.37 5.49 -20.26
C ARG A 26 -6.44 4.37 -19.79
N LEU A 27 -7.03 3.22 -19.52
CA LEU A 27 -6.36 2.03 -19.02
C LEU A 27 -5.73 1.20 -20.15
N TRP A 28 -6.41 1.14 -21.30
CA TRP A 28 -5.93 0.36 -22.44
C TRP A 28 -6.47 0.92 -23.76
N THR A 29 -5.70 0.73 -24.84
CA THR A 29 -6.11 1.01 -26.21
C THR A 29 -5.44 0.03 -27.16
N GLY A 30 -6.18 -0.48 -28.13
CA GLY A 30 -5.67 -1.46 -29.09
C GLY A 30 -6.74 -1.91 -30.07
N SER A 31 -6.41 -2.87 -30.93
CA SER A 31 -7.39 -3.43 -31.86
C SER A 31 -8.43 -4.28 -31.10
N LEU A 32 -9.68 -4.27 -31.54
CA LEU A 32 -10.79 -4.96 -30.84
C LEU A 32 -10.57 -6.47 -30.74
N ASP A 33 -9.92 -7.08 -31.74
CA ASP A 33 -9.55 -8.51 -31.72
C ASP A 33 -8.43 -8.83 -30.71
N GLN A 34 -7.67 -7.81 -30.27
CA GLN A 34 -6.67 -7.92 -29.21
C GLN A 34 -7.24 -7.62 -27.83
N LEU A 35 -8.48 -7.11 -27.73
CA LEU A 35 -9.09 -6.84 -26.45
C LEU A 35 -9.46 -8.15 -25.76
N ASN A 36 -8.59 -8.60 -24.86
CA ASN A 36 -8.95 -9.65 -23.92
C ASN A 36 -9.62 -9.05 -22.68
N VAL A 37 -10.95 -9.08 -22.64
CA VAL A 37 -11.75 -8.52 -21.54
C VAL A 37 -11.49 -9.22 -20.20
N SER A 38 -11.00 -10.47 -20.19
CA SER A 38 -10.69 -11.16 -18.94
C SER A 38 -9.53 -10.49 -18.20
N LEU A 39 -8.59 -9.86 -18.90
CA LEU A 39 -7.45 -9.13 -18.31
C LEU A 39 -7.90 -7.94 -17.45
N LEU A 40 -9.15 -7.48 -17.60
CA LEU A 40 -9.70 -6.43 -16.74
C LEU A 40 -9.94 -6.92 -15.31
N THR A 41 -10.19 -8.21 -15.12
CA THR A 41 -10.60 -8.79 -13.83
C THR A 41 -9.77 -10.01 -13.41
N GLN A 42 -8.83 -10.45 -14.25
CA GLN A 42 -8.03 -11.65 -14.08
C GLN A 42 -6.58 -11.37 -14.47
N SER A 43 -5.67 -11.79 -13.61
CA SER A 43 -4.22 -11.88 -13.81
C SER A 43 -3.69 -12.84 -12.73
N PRO A 44 -2.50 -13.44 -12.88
CA PRO A 44 -1.94 -14.33 -11.87
C PRO A 44 -1.95 -13.76 -10.44
N ALA A 45 -1.57 -12.50 -10.26
CA ALA A 45 -1.59 -11.78 -8.99
C ALA A 45 -3.01 -11.50 -8.50
N ARG A 46 -3.98 -11.21 -9.39
CA ARG A 46 -5.40 -11.11 -8.97
C ARG A 46 -5.93 -12.45 -8.48
N THR A 47 -5.55 -13.55 -9.12
CA THR A 47 -5.94 -14.90 -8.70
C THR A 47 -5.31 -15.26 -7.35
N ASP A 48 -4.00 -15.03 -7.16
CA ASP A 48 -3.34 -15.26 -5.87
C ASP A 48 -3.93 -14.36 -4.77
N LEU A 49 -4.16 -13.08 -5.06
CA LEU A 49 -4.83 -12.15 -4.15
C LEU A 49 -6.20 -12.66 -3.70
N VAL A 50 -7.07 -13.07 -4.65
CA VAL A 50 -8.38 -13.63 -4.32
C VAL A 50 -8.24 -14.88 -3.46
N ASN A 51 -7.34 -15.79 -3.81
CA ASN A 51 -7.12 -17.02 -3.06
C ASN A 51 -6.68 -16.72 -1.61
N ARG A 52 -5.75 -15.79 -1.40
CA ARG A 52 -5.30 -15.36 -0.08
C ARG A 52 -6.42 -14.73 0.75
N LEU A 53 -7.21 -13.84 0.14
CA LEU A 53 -8.36 -13.23 0.81
C LEU A 53 -9.40 -14.29 1.20
N LEU A 54 -9.63 -15.28 0.34
CA LEU A 54 -10.53 -16.41 0.61
C LEU A 54 -9.97 -17.40 1.65
N ASP A 55 -8.65 -17.47 1.80
CA ASP A 55 -7.96 -18.25 2.84
C ASP A 55 -7.91 -17.51 4.20
N GLY A 56 -8.50 -16.33 4.31
CA GLY A 56 -8.61 -15.57 5.56
C GLY A 56 -7.46 -14.60 5.82
N HIS A 57 -6.70 -14.21 4.79
CA HIS A 57 -5.72 -13.14 4.94
C HIS A 57 -6.46 -11.81 5.18
N SER A 58 -6.28 -11.24 6.37
CA SER A 58 -6.84 -9.94 6.76
C SER A 58 -6.38 -8.80 5.85
N GLY A 59 -5.15 -8.90 5.34
CA GLY A 59 -4.64 -7.95 4.35
C GLY A 59 -3.52 -8.54 3.49
N VAL A 60 -3.49 -8.15 2.22
CA VAL A 60 -2.45 -8.51 1.27
C VAL A 60 -1.81 -7.23 0.76
N TRP A 61 -0.53 -7.04 1.05
CA TRP A 61 0.27 -5.92 0.58
C TRP A 61 0.78 -6.25 -0.82
N LEU A 62 0.09 -5.73 -1.84
CA LEU A 62 0.53 -5.82 -3.22
C LEU A 62 1.76 -4.95 -3.43
N VAL A 63 2.77 -5.49 -4.11
CA VAL A 63 3.99 -4.77 -4.50
C VAL A 63 4.11 -4.85 -6.00
N LEU A 64 4.06 -3.70 -6.68
CA LEU A 64 4.44 -3.56 -8.08
C LEU A 64 5.90 -3.11 -8.11
N PRO A 65 6.83 -3.95 -8.60
CA PRO A 65 8.25 -3.61 -8.63
C PRO A 65 8.56 -2.32 -9.39
N GLY A 66 9.53 -1.57 -8.86
CA GLY A 66 10.15 -0.44 -9.56
C GLY A 66 11.20 -0.92 -10.55
N SER A 67 11.77 0.00 -11.31
CA SER A 67 12.88 -0.29 -12.22
C SER A 67 14.21 -0.60 -11.51
N ASP A 68 14.35 -0.26 -10.23
CA ASP A 68 15.48 -0.65 -9.39
C ASP A 68 15.05 -1.81 -8.47
N SER A 69 15.53 -3.01 -8.78
CA SER A 69 15.17 -4.22 -8.02
C SER A 69 15.67 -4.16 -6.58
N ALA A 70 16.81 -3.52 -6.30
CA ALA A 70 17.35 -3.46 -4.94
C ALA A 70 16.45 -2.65 -4.00
N LYS A 71 15.81 -1.60 -4.52
CA LYS A 71 14.81 -0.83 -3.77
C LYS A 71 13.53 -1.63 -3.53
N THR A 72 13.11 -2.42 -4.51
CA THR A 72 11.96 -3.32 -4.37
C THR A 72 12.25 -4.39 -3.30
N ASP A 73 13.40 -5.05 -3.38
CA ASP A 73 13.84 -6.05 -2.39
C ASP A 73 13.86 -5.46 -0.97
N GLN A 74 14.40 -4.25 -0.81
CA GLN A 74 14.42 -3.55 0.48
C GLN A 74 13.02 -3.27 1.04
N ALA A 75 12.09 -2.82 0.18
CA ALA A 75 10.71 -2.56 0.58
C ALA A 75 9.98 -3.85 1.00
N VAL A 76 10.20 -4.94 0.26
CA VAL A 76 9.63 -6.26 0.54
C VAL A 76 10.17 -6.82 1.85
N GLU A 77 11.48 -6.74 2.10
CA GLU A 77 12.11 -7.15 3.36
C GLU A 77 11.52 -6.37 4.55
N MET A 78 11.41 -5.04 4.41
CA MET A 78 10.79 -4.18 5.44
C MET A 78 9.34 -4.58 5.72
N LEU A 79 8.54 -4.86 4.69
CA LEU A 79 7.17 -5.34 4.84
C LEU A 79 7.12 -6.65 5.63
N PHE A 80 7.94 -7.65 5.26
CA PHE A 80 7.95 -8.92 5.97
C PHE A 80 8.28 -8.76 7.46
N GLU A 81 9.34 -8.01 7.76
CA GLU A 81 9.75 -7.81 9.14
C GLU A 81 8.69 -7.07 9.97
N GLU A 82 8.15 -5.97 9.44
CA GLU A 82 7.26 -5.12 10.21
C GLU A 82 5.85 -5.69 10.32
N LEU A 83 5.37 -6.42 9.30
CA LEU A 83 4.11 -7.15 9.38
C LEU A 83 4.18 -8.27 10.42
N GLU A 84 5.28 -9.01 10.52
CA GLU A 84 5.48 -10.01 11.57
C GLU A 84 5.44 -9.35 12.96
N LYS A 85 6.24 -8.29 13.16
CA LYS A 85 6.30 -7.54 14.42
C LYS A 85 4.95 -6.96 14.83
N THR A 86 4.23 -6.34 13.90
CA THR A 86 2.96 -5.69 14.17
C THR A 86 1.87 -6.72 14.45
N THR A 87 1.79 -7.77 13.62
CA THR A 87 0.78 -8.83 13.76
C THR A 87 0.86 -9.52 15.13
N ALA A 88 2.08 -9.76 15.63
CA ALA A 88 2.29 -10.36 16.95
C ALA A 88 1.74 -9.53 18.13
N LYS A 89 1.49 -8.23 17.94
CA LYS A 89 0.93 -7.33 18.95
C LYS A 89 -0.59 -7.16 18.84
N LEU A 90 -1.20 -7.60 17.74
CA LEU A 90 -2.63 -7.40 17.50
C LEU A 90 -3.47 -8.27 18.41
N VAL A 91 -4.57 -7.70 18.90
CA VAL A 91 -5.54 -8.38 19.76
C VAL A 91 -6.93 -8.13 19.21
N PHE A 92 -7.75 -9.18 19.16
CA PHE A 92 -9.12 -9.04 18.71
C PHE A 92 -9.93 -8.15 19.67
N PRO A 93 -10.75 -7.23 19.14
CA PRO A 93 -11.75 -6.52 19.92
C PRO A 93 -12.63 -7.49 20.72
N GLN A 94 -13.02 -7.09 21.94
CA GLN A 94 -13.97 -7.88 22.74
C GLN A 94 -15.35 -7.87 22.09
N GLY A 95 -16.09 -8.98 22.23
CA GLY A 95 -17.47 -9.09 21.75
C GLY A 95 -17.63 -9.53 20.29
N ILE A 96 -16.55 -9.80 19.56
CA ILE A 96 -16.64 -10.38 18.20
C ILE A 96 -17.33 -11.74 18.27
N GLY A 97 -18.36 -11.93 17.44
CA GLY A 97 -19.16 -13.16 17.39
C GLY A 97 -20.30 -13.21 18.40
N GLU A 98 -20.40 -12.23 19.32
CA GLU A 98 -21.52 -12.08 20.25
C GLU A 98 -22.74 -11.41 19.57
N PRO A 99 -23.95 -11.48 20.18
CA PRO A 99 -25.13 -10.83 19.62
C PRO A 99 -24.92 -9.33 19.36
N GLY A 100 -25.17 -8.87 18.13
CA GLY A 100 -24.87 -7.52 17.65
C GLY A 100 -23.48 -7.33 17.02
N SER A 101 -22.61 -8.34 17.05
CA SER A 101 -21.29 -8.39 16.38
C SER A 101 -21.04 -9.76 15.73
N GLU A 102 -22.10 -10.36 15.18
CA GLU A 102 -22.06 -11.70 14.62
C GLU A 102 -21.14 -11.79 13.39
N LEU A 103 -20.42 -12.91 13.29
CA LEU A 103 -19.64 -13.26 12.11
C LEU A 103 -20.47 -14.17 11.21
N PHE A 104 -20.84 -13.67 10.04
CA PHE A 104 -21.63 -14.42 9.06
C PHE A 104 -20.76 -15.16 8.03
N SER A 105 -19.48 -14.83 7.95
CA SER A 105 -18.54 -15.42 6.98
C SER A 105 -18.10 -16.83 7.38
N SER A 106 -17.99 -17.72 6.41
CA SER A 106 -17.40 -19.06 6.52
C SER A 106 -15.88 -19.03 6.71
N ILE A 107 -15.24 -17.96 6.24
CA ILE A 107 -13.79 -17.74 6.40
C ILE A 107 -13.48 -17.37 7.85
N PRO A 108 -12.50 -18.02 8.49
CA PRO A 108 -12.09 -17.67 9.85
C PRO A 108 -11.51 -16.25 9.92
N LEU A 109 -11.87 -15.52 10.98
CA LEU A 109 -11.27 -14.24 11.27
C LEU A 109 -9.88 -14.46 11.89
N ASP A 110 -8.83 -14.12 11.16
CA ASP A 110 -7.42 -14.29 11.57
C ASP A 110 -6.61 -13.05 11.17
N PHE A 111 -5.74 -12.56 12.06
CA PHE A 111 -4.83 -11.47 11.74
C PHE A 111 -3.65 -12.00 10.94
N ARG A 112 -3.90 -12.22 9.64
CA ARG A 112 -2.86 -12.67 8.71
C ARG A 112 -2.63 -11.63 7.63
N PHE A 113 -1.45 -11.03 7.67
CA PHE A 113 -0.99 -10.07 6.66
C PHE A 113 0.13 -10.68 5.83
N THR A 114 0.06 -10.52 4.50
CA THR A 114 1.08 -11.10 3.61
C THR A 114 1.47 -10.13 2.50
N VAL A 115 2.65 -10.35 1.92
CA VAL A 115 3.15 -9.60 0.75
C VAL A 115 2.91 -10.42 -0.52
N LEU A 116 2.47 -9.76 -1.58
CA LEU A 116 2.31 -10.34 -2.92
C LEU A 116 2.95 -9.40 -3.94
N GLU A 117 4.06 -9.85 -4.52
CA GLU A 117 4.76 -9.12 -5.58
C GLU A 117 4.18 -9.48 -6.95
N LEU A 118 3.95 -8.47 -7.79
CA LEU A 118 3.54 -8.65 -9.18
C LEU A 118 4.77 -8.95 -10.03
N ASP A 119 4.63 -9.83 -11.02
CA ASP A 119 5.66 -10.02 -12.05
C ASP A 119 5.55 -8.90 -13.11
N PRO A 120 6.50 -7.96 -13.19
CA PRO A 120 6.46 -6.89 -14.18
C PRO A 120 6.70 -7.39 -15.62
N GLY A 121 7.20 -8.62 -15.78
CA GLY A 121 7.41 -9.26 -17.08
C GLY A 121 6.19 -10.02 -17.60
N ASP A 122 5.15 -10.19 -16.78
CA ASP A 122 3.92 -10.86 -17.19
C ASP A 122 2.97 -9.87 -17.89
N GLU A 123 2.67 -10.13 -19.16
CA GLU A 123 1.77 -9.30 -19.96
C GLU A 123 0.33 -9.31 -19.42
N ASP A 124 -0.08 -10.37 -18.72
CA ASP A 124 -1.42 -10.48 -18.14
C ASP A 124 -1.59 -9.57 -16.91
N GLU A 125 -0.49 -9.10 -16.30
CA GLU A 125 -0.51 -8.15 -15.17
C GLU A 125 -0.65 -6.69 -15.59
N PHE A 126 -0.50 -6.38 -16.88
CA PHE A 126 -0.42 -5.01 -17.39
C PHE A 126 -1.55 -4.12 -16.87
N ILE A 127 -2.79 -4.61 -16.90
CA ILE A 127 -3.97 -3.85 -16.50
C ILE A 127 -3.99 -3.59 -14.99
N LEU A 128 -3.58 -4.56 -14.16
CA LEU A 128 -3.47 -4.36 -12.72
C LEU A 128 -2.36 -3.34 -12.42
N ALA A 129 -1.20 -3.46 -13.07
CA ALA A 129 -0.08 -2.53 -12.89
C ALA A 129 -0.46 -1.09 -13.26
N GLU A 130 -1.11 -0.88 -14.40
CA GLU A 130 -1.59 0.45 -14.81
C GLU A 130 -2.64 1.01 -13.83
N SER A 131 -3.52 0.15 -13.32
CA SER A 131 -4.48 0.54 -12.29
C SER A 131 -3.81 0.97 -10.99
N LEU A 132 -2.67 0.38 -10.60
CA LEU A 132 -1.93 0.83 -9.42
C LEU A 132 -1.20 2.15 -9.70
N ARG A 133 -0.55 2.28 -10.86
CA ARG A 133 0.13 3.52 -11.28
C ARG A 133 -0.82 4.72 -11.34
N SER A 134 -2.06 4.53 -11.78
CA SER A 134 -3.07 5.59 -11.83
C SER A 134 -3.51 6.10 -10.45
N HIS A 135 -3.27 5.32 -9.39
CA HIS A 135 -3.60 5.65 -8.00
C HIS A 135 -2.36 6.00 -7.15
N ALA A 136 -1.14 5.80 -7.67
CA ALA A 136 0.11 6.20 -7.04
C ALA A 136 0.12 7.70 -6.71
N PRO A 137 1.06 8.27 -5.95
CA PRO A 137 1.19 9.72 -5.78
C PRO A 137 1.57 10.45 -7.10
N ALA A 138 1.34 11.76 -7.19
CA ALA A 138 1.63 12.53 -8.42
C ALA A 138 3.12 12.62 -8.79
N LYS A 139 4.01 12.45 -7.81
CA LYS A 139 5.47 12.44 -7.99
C LYS A 139 6.03 11.08 -7.60
N THR A 140 5.71 10.05 -8.38
CA THR A 140 6.27 8.71 -8.22
C THR A 140 7.57 8.61 -9.00
N ASP A 141 8.65 8.22 -8.32
CA ASP A 141 9.90 7.79 -8.96
C ASP A 141 9.70 6.36 -9.48
N GLU A 142 9.86 6.14 -10.79
CA GLU A 142 9.71 4.82 -11.43
C GLU A 142 10.78 3.81 -11.01
N SER A 143 11.85 4.24 -10.34
CA SER A 143 12.82 3.33 -9.72
C SER A 143 12.31 2.69 -8.44
N GLU A 144 11.35 3.31 -7.78
CA GLU A 144 10.77 2.84 -6.52
C GLU A 144 9.58 1.91 -6.77
N PRO A 145 9.39 0.88 -5.92
CA PRO A 145 8.18 0.07 -5.98
C PRO A 145 6.93 0.89 -5.64
N LEU A 146 5.78 0.41 -6.12
CA LEU A 146 4.47 0.85 -5.65
C LEU A 146 3.88 -0.22 -4.73
N ILE A 147 3.36 0.20 -3.58
CA ILE A 147 2.85 -0.70 -2.55
C ILE A 147 1.39 -0.36 -2.26
N ALA A 148 0.51 -1.37 -2.25
CA ALA A 148 -0.92 -1.19 -1.98
C ALA A 148 -1.44 -2.25 -0.99
N PRO A 149 -1.82 -1.86 0.25
CA PRO A 149 -2.51 -2.75 1.16
C PRO A 149 -3.94 -3.03 0.64
N VAL A 150 -4.26 -4.30 0.41
CA VAL A 150 -5.57 -4.76 -0.07
C VAL A 150 -6.26 -5.60 0.99
N PHE A 151 -7.55 -5.36 1.23
CA PHE A 151 -8.31 -6.05 2.27
C PHE A 151 -9.78 -6.29 1.86
N GLY A 152 -10.47 -7.13 2.63
CA GLY A 152 -11.88 -7.46 2.42
C GLY A 152 -12.12 -8.11 1.05
N LYS A 153 -13.05 -7.54 0.26
CA LYS A 153 -13.41 -8.05 -1.08
C LYS A 153 -12.56 -7.44 -2.21
N GLY A 154 -11.30 -7.10 -1.92
CA GLY A 154 -10.37 -6.51 -2.89
C GLY A 154 -10.27 -4.99 -2.87
N ARG A 155 -10.51 -4.35 -1.73
CA ARG A 155 -10.33 -2.91 -1.60
C ARG A 155 -8.87 -2.57 -1.30
N ALA A 156 -8.24 -1.77 -2.15
CA ALA A 156 -6.93 -1.19 -1.91
C ALA A 156 -7.07 0.11 -1.10
N LEU A 157 -6.40 0.19 0.04
CA LEU A 157 -6.51 1.33 0.96
C LEU A 157 -5.91 2.61 0.37
N ALA A 158 -4.71 2.49 -0.22
CA ALA A 158 -3.98 3.55 -0.91
C ALA A 158 -2.88 2.91 -1.77
N VAL A 159 -2.24 3.70 -2.62
CA VAL A 159 -0.98 3.32 -3.27
C VAL A 159 0.14 4.21 -2.75
N LEU A 160 1.16 3.59 -2.18
CA LEU A 160 2.37 4.22 -1.67
C LEU A 160 3.50 4.04 -2.67
N ASN A 161 4.37 5.04 -2.79
CA ASN A 161 5.69 4.89 -3.38
C ASN A 161 6.68 4.33 -2.34
N GLY A 162 7.70 3.59 -2.76
CA GLY A 162 8.74 3.03 -1.88
C GLY A 162 9.35 4.04 -0.90
N THR A 163 9.55 5.30 -1.32
CA THR A 163 10.06 6.37 -0.44
C THR A 163 9.14 6.77 0.71
N GLN A 164 7.84 6.47 0.60
CA GLN A 164 6.85 6.70 1.66
C GLN A 164 6.73 5.51 2.61
N LEU A 165 7.32 4.36 2.27
CA LEU A 165 7.24 3.16 3.08
C LEU A 165 8.26 3.25 4.21
N THR A 166 7.75 3.23 5.44
CA THR A 166 8.55 3.18 6.67
C THR A 166 7.95 2.13 7.62
N PRO A 167 8.71 1.63 8.61
CA PRO A 167 8.17 0.72 9.60
C PRO A 167 6.94 1.30 10.31
N GLN A 168 6.96 2.60 10.62
CA GLN A 168 5.83 3.28 11.26
C GLN A 168 4.59 3.29 10.37
N VAL A 169 4.75 3.57 9.07
CA VAL A 169 3.62 3.54 8.12
C VAL A 169 3.06 2.12 7.97
N ILE A 170 3.91 1.09 7.95
CA ILE A 170 3.46 -0.30 7.87
C ILE A 170 2.68 -0.67 9.14
N GLU A 171 3.19 -0.33 10.31
CA GLU A 171 2.53 -0.57 11.60
C GLU A 171 1.16 0.14 11.66
N GLU A 172 1.12 1.44 11.35
CA GLU A 172 -0.11 2.25 11.40
C GLU A 172 -1.19 1.71 10.45
N LEU A 173 -0.84 1.41 9.19
CA LEU A 173 -1.80 0.90 8.22
C LEU A 173 -2.26 -0.52 8.57
N THR A 174 -1.38 -1.35 9.12
CA THR A 174 -1.73 -2.71 9.57
C THR A 174 -2.67 -2.67 10.76
N ILE A 175 -2.39 -1.82 11.76
CA ILE A 175 -3.28 -1.60 12.91
C ILE A 175 -4.61 -1.05 12.42
N PHE A 176 -4.61 -0.08 11.50
CA PHE A 176 -5.84 0.47 10.93
C PHE A 176 -6.71 -0.62 10.29
N LEU A 177 -6.12 -1.50 9.49
CA LEU A 177 -6.82 -2.62 8.86
C LEU A 177 -7.33 -3.67 9.87
N ALA A 178 -6.62 -3.86 10.98
CA ALA A 178 -6.99 -4.78 12.05
C ALA A 178 -7.97 -4.19 13.09
N SER A 179 -8.18 -2.87 13.06
CA SER A 179 -9.00 -2.16 14.04
C SER A 179 -10.47 -2.53 13.94
N ALA A 180 -11.21 -2.36 15.03
CA ALA A 180 -12.63 -2.69 15.11
C ALA A 180 -13.42 -2.02 13.96
N CYS A 181 -13.87 -2.84 13.02
CA CYS A 181 -14.71 -2.39 11.93
C CYS A 181 -16.07 -1.98 12.49
N SER A 182 -16.37 -0.67 12.52
CA SER A 182 -17.76 -0.24 12.55
C SER A 182 -18.37 -0.62 11.22
N CYS A 183 -18.96 -1.81 11.14
CA CYS A 183 -19.68 -2.33 9.98
C CYS A 183 -20.77 -1.37 9.45
N GLN A 184 -21.06 -0.28 10.18
CA GLN A 184 -22.00 0.78 9.83
C GLN A 184 -21.40 1.94 9.02
N VAL A 185 -20.07 2.01 8.82
CA VAL A 185 -19.41 3.11 8.10
C VAL A 185 -18.50 2.60 6.95
N LYS A 186 -18.80 1.41 6.41
CA LYS A 186 -17.99 0.75 5.37
C LYS A 186 -17.81 1.60 4.10
N ASP A 187 -18.82 2.41 3.77
CA ASP A 187 -18.79 3.34 2.62
C ASP A 187 -17.78 4.48 2.79
N ALA A 188 -17.30 4.75 4.01
CA ALA A 188 -16.33 5.80 4.30
C ALA A 188 -14.90 5.30 4.49
N ASN A 189 -14.64 4.00 4.34
CA ASN A 189 -13.25 3.55 4.29
C ASN A 189 -12.55 4.26 3.12
N PRO A 190 -11.33 4.77 3.27
CA PRO A 190 -10.61 5.37 2.15
C PRO A 190 -10.17 4.26 1.16
N GLY A 191 -9.80 4.68 -0.05
CA GLY A 191 -9.24 3.80 -1.06
C GLY A 191 -10.13 3.56 -2.27
N PHE A 192 -9.83 2.50 -3.01
CA PHE A 192 -10.47 2.13 -4.26
C PHE A 192 -10.59 0.61 -4.40
N ASP A 193 -11.58 0.15 -5.14
CA ASP A 193 -11.84 -1.28 -5.30
C ASP A 193 -11.12 -1.83 -6.55
N LEU A 194 -10.42 -2.95 -6.37
CA LEU A 194 -9.82 -3.69 -7.47
C LEU A 194 -10.88 -4.53 -8.18
N LEU A 195 -10.82 -4.56 -9.51
CA LEU A 195 -11.66 -5.44 -10.31
C LEU A 195 -11.19 -6.89 -10.19
N LEU A 196 -11.88 -7.69 -9.37
CA LEU A 196 -11.52 -9.09 -9.12
C LEU A 196 -12.63 -10.04 -9.58
N THR A 197 -12.24 -11.19 -10.12
CA THR A 197 -13.16 -12.27 -10.45
C THR A 197 -13.31 -13.21 -9.26
N ALA A 198 -14.37 -13.01 -8.45
CA ALA A 198 -14.71 -13.91 -7.36
C ALA A 198 -16.23 -13.88 -7.08
N ASN A 199 -16.83 -15.04 -6.82
CA ASN A 199 -18.22 -15.10 -6.35
C ASN A 199 -18.27 -14.89 -4.83
N TRP A 200 -17.97 -13.68 -4.36
CA TRP A 200 -17.82 -13.37 -2.94
C TRP A 200 -18.99 -13.85 -2.07
N ASN A 201 -20.22 -13.82 -2.57
CA ASN A 201 -21.36 -14.25 -1.76
C ASN A 201 -21.36 -15.77 -1.56
N GLN A 202 -21.14 -16.54 -2.62
CA GLN A 202 -21.04 -17.99 -2.52
C GLN A 202 -19.84 -18.41 -1.69
N GLU A 203 -18.68 -17.78 -1.90
CA GLU A 203 -17.44 -18.14 -1.18
C GLU A 203 -17.53 -17.81 0.31
N LEU A 204 -18.08 -16.63 0.67
CA LEU A 204 -18.14 -16.17 2.06
C LEU A 204 -19.32 -16.77 2.83
N PHE A 205 -20.43 -17.08 2.18
CA PHE A 205 -21.68 -17.42 2.88
C PHE A 205 -22.29 -18.76 2.46
N GLY A 206 -21.74 -19.43 1.44
CA GLY A 206 -22.27 -20.69 0.93
C GLY A 206 -23.59 -20.53 0.17
N GLU A 207 -24.31 -21.65 -0.01
CA GLU A 207 -25.63 -21.66 -0.66
C GLU A 207 -26.73 -21.07 0.25
N ASP A 208 -26.54 -21.14 1.57
CA ASP A 208 -27.44 -20.62 2.60
C ASP A 208 -27.02 -19.21 3.05
N ALA A 209 -26.67 -18.34 2.08
CA ALA A 209 -26.29 -16.98 2.40
C ALA A 209 -27.40 -16.30 3.21
N PRO A 210 -27.13 -15.77 4.42
CA PRO A 210 -28.16 -15.08 5.17
C PRO A 210 -28.67 -13.94 4.30
N GLU A 211 -30.00 -13.84 4.14
CA GLU A 211 -30.61 -12.60 3.66
C GLU A 211 -30.21 -11.52 4.66
N ILE A 212 -29.14 -10.78 4.34
CA ILE A 212 -28.80 -9.58 5.09
C ILE A 212 -30.02 -8.69 4.91
N PRO A 213 -30.78 -8.38 5.98
CA PRO A 213 -31.94 -7.54 5.84
C PRO A 213 -31.46 -6.25 5.20
N GLU A 214 -31.94 -5.94 3.99
CA GLU A 214 -31.70 -4.62 3.42
C GLU A 214 -32.28 -3.65 4.45
N THR A 215 -31.42 -2.90 5.14
CA THR A 215 -31.89 -1.75 5.90
C THR A 215 -32.70 -0.94 4.89
N PRO A 216 -34.02 -0.73 5.11
CA PRO A 216 -34.84 -0.03 4.15
C PRO A 216 -34.12 1.25 3.80
N ARG A 217 -33.74 1.43 2.53
CA ARG A 217 -33.19 2.72 2.11
C ARG A 217 -34.25 3.73 2.51
N PRO A 218 -33.96 4.70 3.39
CA PRO A 218 -34.95 5.72 3.70
C PRO A 218 -35.34 6.33 2.36
N ASP A 219 -36.63 6.25 2.04
CA ASP A 219 -37.16 6.85 0.82
C ASP A 219 -36.67 8.29 0.80
N ALA A 220 -35.84 8.65 -0.18
CA ALA A 220 -35.31 10.01 -0.31
C ALA A 220 -36.43 11.08 -0.48
N ASN A 221 -37.68 10.63 -0.61
CA ASN A 221 -38.90 11.43 -0.73
C ASN A 221 -39.85 11.29 0.48
N SER A 222 -39.49 10.58 1.56
CA SER A 222 -40.29 10.52 2.79
C SER A 222 -39.83 11.63 3.74
N PRO A 223 -40.62 12.71 3.94
CA PRO A 223 -40.17 13.89 4.69
C PRO A 223 -40.07 13.70 6.21
N ASP A 224 -40.49 12.54 6.76
CA ASP A 224 -40.84 12.42 8.19
C ASP A 224 -40.10 11.32 8.97
N GLN A 225 -39.08 10.64 8.42
CA GLN A 225 -38.24 9.77 9.26
C GLN A 225 -37.08 10.58 9.85
N MET A 226 -37.35 11.23 10.99
CA MET A 226 -36.27 11.62 11.89
C MET A 226 -35.51 10.35 12.30
N PRO A 227 -34.17 10.33 12.20
CA PRO A 227 -33.39 9.18 12.63
C PRO A 227 -33.66 8.90 14.11
N GLU A 228 -34.01 7.66 14.43
CA GLU A 228 -34.15 7.24 15.81
C GLU A 228 -32.77 7.25 16.46
N LEU A 229 -32.61 8.09 17.49
CA LEU A 229 -31.38 8.13 18.27
C LEU A 229 -31.32 6.87 19.12
N VAL A 230 -30.56 5.87 18.66
CA VAL A 230 -30.21 4.71 19.48
C VAL A 230 -29.12 5.13 20.44
N THR A 231 -29.35 4.92 21.74
CA THR A 231 -28.30 5.10 22.75
C THR A 231 -27.21 4.07 22.54
N ILE A 232 -26.02 4.52 22.18
CA ILE A 232 -24.81 3.68 22.16
C ILE A 232 -24.60 3.19 23.60
N PRO A 233 -24.56 1.86 23.85
CA PRO A 233 -24.25 1.35 25.18
C PRO A 233 -22.93 1.95 25.66
N PRO A 234 -22.82 2.38 26.93
CA PRO A 234 -21.53 2.79 27.46
C PRO A 234 -20.58 1.61 27.30
N GLY A 235 -19.44 1.86 26.64
CA GLY A 235 -18.33 0.92 26.66
C GLY A 235 -18.01 0.57 28.11
N ASN A 236 -17.55 -0.65 28.36
CA ASN A 236 -17.32 -1.12 29.72
C ASN A 236 -16.35 -0.17 30.46
N ASP A 237 -16.86 0.61 31.42
CA ASP A 237 -16.09 1.53 32.28
C ASP A 237 -15.24 0.79 33.34
N SER A 238 -15.10 -0.54 33.20
CA SER A 238 -14.23 -1.31 34.07
C SER A 238 -12.79 -0.85 33.81
N PRO A 239 -12.09 -0.26 34.81
CA PRO A 239 -10.70 0.10 34.65
C PRO A 239 -9.91 -1.17 34.30
N PRO A 240 -8.89 -1.10 33.44
CA PRO A 240 -7.94 -2.20 33.36
C PRO A 240 -7.37 -2.43 34.77
N GLU A 241 -7.34 -3.69 35.23
CA GLU A 241 -6.65 -4.03 36.47
C GLU A 241 -5.22 -3.49 36.37
N THR A 242 -4.92 -2.45 37.16
CA THR A 242 -3.70 -1.66 37.06
C THR A 242 -2.49 -2.48 37.51
N PRO A 243 -1.51 -2.81 36.64
CA PRO A 243 -0.19 -3.14 37.11
C PRO A 243 0.52 -1.81 37.38
N GLY A 244 0.50 -1.37 38.64
CA GLY A 244 1.35 -0.34 39.24
C GLY A 244 1.57 0.95 38.43
N GLU A 245 0.84 2.00 38.81
CA GLU A 245 1.03 3.40 38.39
C GLU A 245 2.51 3.78 38.20
N ARG A 246 2.91 4.07 36.96
CA ARG A 246 3.89 5.13 36.69
C ARG A 246 3.10 6.30 36.14
N GLU A 247 3.28 7.47 36.74
CA GLU A 247 2.76 8.73 36.20
C GLU A 247 3.34 8.94 34.81
N ILE A 248 2.46 8.85 33.82
CA ILE A 248 2.69 9.20 32.43
C ILE A 248 2.29 10.67 32.30
N SER A 249 3.23 11.51 31.86
CA SER A 249 3.03 12.97 31.77
C SER A 249 2.35 13.34 30.45
N ASP A 250 1.83 14.57 30.37
CA ASP A 250 1.03 15.15 29.25
C ASP A 250 1.71 15.15 27.85
N GLY A 251 2.86 14.47 27.70
CA GLY A 251 3.56 14.22 26.43
C GLY A 251 3.38 12.81 25.84
N ASP A 252 2.66 11.91 26.52
CA ASP A 252 2.58 10.49 26.14
C ASP A 252 1.24 10.09 25.47
N VAL A 253 0.34 11.06 25.24
CA VAL A 253 -0.86 10.85 24.42
C VAL A 253 -0.53 11.22 22.97
N VAL A 254 -0.25 10.22 22.14
CA VAL A 254 -0.17 10.40 20.69
C VAL A 254 -1.60 10.56 20.16
N PRO A 255 -1.97 11.69 19.53
CA PRO A 255 -3.28 11.83 18.90
C PRO A 255 -3.36 10.89 17.70
N LEU A 256 -4.37 10.02 17.64
CA LEU A 256 -4.73 9.29 16.42
C LEU A 256 -5.14 10.30 15.35
N LEU A 257 -4.23 10.56 14.41
CA LEU A 257 -4.50 11.35 13.21
C LEU A 257 -5.47 10.58 12.31
N MET A 258 -6.63 11.17 12.02
CA MET A 258 -7.54 10.61 11.02
C MET A 258 -6.94 10.79 9.60
N PRO A 259 -7.12 9.84 8.66
CA PRO A 259 -6.44 9.84 7.36
C PRO A 259 -6.71 11.06 6.47
N ASP A 260 -7.86 11.72 6.60
CA ASP A 260 -8.11 12.99 5.90
C ASP A 260 -7.14 14.11 6.33
N GLN A 261 -6.64 14.02 7.57
CA GLN A 261 -5.56 14.88 8.07
C GLN A 261 -4.18 14.38 7.64
N MET A 262 -4.00 13.09 7.35
CA MET A 262 -2.77 12.55 6.76
C MET A 262 -2.57 13.06 5.33
N SER A 263 -3.63 13.08 4.49
CA SER A 263 -3.57 13.61 3.12
C SER A 263 -3.20 15.10 3.08
N ALA A 264 -3.81 15.92 3.94
CA ALA A 264 -3.51 17.35 4.04
C ALA A 264 -2.12 17.65 4.64
N THR A 265 -1.65 16.81 5.58
CA THR A 265 -0.28 16.92 6.12
C THR A 265 0.76 16.44 5.10
N PHE A 266 0.44 15.42 4.29
CA PHE A 266 1.30 14.92 3.20
C PHE A 266 1.54 15.99 2.11
N GLU A 267 0.55 16.82 1.80
CA GLU A 267 0.72 17.94 0.87
C GLU A 267 1.44 19.15 1.49
N MET A 268 1.21 19.44 2.77
CA MET A 268 1.80 20.62 3.43
C MET A 268 3.31 20.47 3.73
N THR A 269 3.81 19.27 4.02
CA THR A 269 5.25 19.08 4.29
C THR A 269 6.12 19.16 3.03
N ASN A 270 5.51 19.15 1.83
CA ASN A 270 6.24 19.15 0.55
C ASN A 270 6.12 20.47 -0.25
N GLN A 271 5.63 21.54 0.37
CA GLN A 271 5.82 22.89 -0.17
C GLN A 271 7.24 23.37 0.17
N VAL A 272 8.15 23.16 -0.77
CA VAL A 272 9.41 23.91 -0.84
C VAL A 272 9.07 25.40 -0.77
N ALA A 273 9.47 26.05 0.32
CA ALA A 273 9.40 27.50 0.46
C ALA A 273 10.11 28.16 -0.73
N PRO A 274 9.57 29.26 -1.30
CA PRO A 274 10.21 29.93 -2.42
C PRO A 274 11.61 30.40 -2.00
N SER A 275 12.63 29.92 -2.70
CA SER A 275 14.00 30.40 -2.56
C SER A 275 14.04 31.89 -2.84
N GLN A 276 14.27 32.67 -1.79
CA GLN A 276 14.69 34.06 -1.90
C GLN A 276 16.12 34.06 -2.46
N ASP A 277 16.23 34.50 -3.71
CA ASP A 277 17.49 34.86 -4.33
C ASP A 277 18.01 36.13 -3.64
N SER A 278 19.05 35.99 -2.81
CA SER A 278 20.01 37.08 -2.62
C SER A 278 21.40 36.57 -2.23
N ASP A 279 22.27 36.74 -3.21
CA ASP A 279 23.62 37.28 -3.09
C ASP A 279 24.83 36.33 -2.97
N LYS A 280 25.86 36.77 -3.69
CA LYS A 280 27.06 36.06 -4.10
C LYS A 280 28.07 35.95 -2.96
N SER A 281 29.00 35.00 -3.15
CA SER A 281 30.34 34.87 -2.55
C SER A 281 30.45 34.18 -1.18
N ASN A 282 30.88 32.91 -1.21
CA ASN A 282 32.10 32.42 -0.55
C ASN A 282 32.21 30.90 -0.71
N VAL A 283 33.04 30.45 -1.66
CA VAL A 283 33.47 29.05 -1.73
C VAL A 283 34.34 28.78 -0.51
N SER A 284 33.84 27.97 0.42
CA SER A 284 34.58 27.57 1.61
C SER A 284 35.78 26.70 1.21
N THR A 285 36.97 27.26 1.39
CA THR A 285 38.29 26.62 1.18
C THR A 285 38.46 25.34 2.01
N GLN A 286 37.61 25.07 2.99
CA GLN A 286 37.64 23.82 3.78
C GLN A 286 37.08 22.61 3.01
N GLY A 287 36.11 22.78 2.10
CA GLY A 287 35.52 21.65 1.35
C GLY A 287 36.49 21.04 0.31
N ILE A 288 37.37 21.86 -0.25
CA ILE A 288 38.37 21.43 -1.24
C ILE A 288 39.51 20.63 -0.56
N LEU A 289 39.84 20.94 0.70
CA LEU A 289 40.85 20.18 1.45
C LEU A 289 40.40 18.76 1.78
N PHE A 290 39.11 18.56 2.09
CA PHE A 290 38.56 17.22 2.38
C PHE A 290 38.49 16.33 1.12
N LEU A 291 38.17 16.92 -0.03
CA LEU A 291 38.18 16.21 -1.32
C LEU A 291 39.60 15.79 -1.74
N LEU A 292 40.61 16.64 -1.53
CA LEU A 292 42.00 16.30 -1.85
C LEU A 292 42.61 15.26 -0.90
N ALA A 293 42.26 15.29 0.39
CA ALA A 293 42.68 14.28 1.36
C ALA A 293 42.07 12.90 1.05
N GLY A 294 40.79 12.85 0.66
CA GLY A 294 40.10 11.61 0.27
C GLY A 294 40.74 10.95 -0.97
N VAL A 295 41.07 11.75 -1.98
CA VAL A 295 41.73 11.24 -3.22
C VAL A 295 43.14 10.72 -2.92
N ALA A 296 43.91 11.37 -2.04
CA ALA A 296 45.24 10.90 -1.66
C ALA A 296 45.22 9.55 -0.93
N VAL A 297 44.22 9.31 -0.07
CA VAL A 297 44.04 8.02 0.63
C VAL A 297 43.69 6.90 -0.36
N ILE A 298 42.81 7.17 -1.34
CA ILE A 298 42.46 6.19 -2.38
C ILE A 298 43.67 5.85 -3.25
N ILE A 299 44.48 6.84 -3.64
CA ILE A 299 45.71 6.60 -4.41
C ILE A 299 46.72 5.78 -3.60
N ALA A 300 46.87 6.04 -2.30
CA ALA A 300 47.78 5.28 -1.44
C ALA A 300 47.33 3.81 -1.26
N ILE A 301 46.03 3.56 -1.13
CA ILE A 301 45.47 2.20 -1.04
C ILE A 301 45.70 1.45 -2.36
N LEU A 302 45.43 2.08 -3.50
CA LEU A 302 45.65 1.48 -4.81
C LEU A 302 47.14 1.20 -5.09
N TRP A 303 48.04 2.12 -4.70
CA TRP A 303 49.48 1.92 -4.87
C TRP A 303 50.02 0.78 -4.00
N ARG A 304 49.52 0.64 -2.76
CA ARG A 304 49.87 -0.46 -1.86
C ARG A 304 49.41 -1.81 -2.41
N SER A 305 48.19 -1.90 -2.94
CA SER A 305 47.65 -3.12 -3.56
C SER A 305 48.44 -3.55 -4.80
N VAL A 306 48.85 -2.61 -5.64
CA VAL A 306 49.67 -2.90 -6.84
C VAL A 306 51.08 -3.38 -6.47
N ASN A 307 51.68 -2.85 -5.41
CA ASN A 307 53.01 -3.30 -4.97
C ASN A 307 53.00 -4.66 -4.24
N THR A 308 51.93 -5.00 -3.52
CA THR A 308 51.80 -6.37 -2.94
C THR A 308 51.62 -7.44 -4.00
N LEU A 309 51.04 -7.12 -5.17
CA LEU A 309 50.94 -8.07 -6.29
C LEU A 309 52.25 -8.23 -7.08
N ARG A 310 53.22 -7.33 -6.90
CA ARG A 310 54.55 -7.40 -7.54
C ARG A 310 55.60 -8.14 -6.71
N ALA A 311 55.31 -8.45 -5.44
CA ALA A 311 56.21 -9.13 -4.52
C ALA A 311 55.79 -10.59 -4.29
N SER A 312 55.77 -11.39 -5.37
CA SER A 312 55.81 -12.86 -5.25
C SER A 312 57.06 -13.35 -6.01
N PRO A 313 58.14 -13.74 -5.30
CA PRO A 313 59.26 -14.41 -5.94
C PRO A 313 58.88 -15.87 -6.17
N GLY A 314 58.94 -16.31 -7.44
CA GLY A 314 58.80 -17.70 -7.79
C GLY A 314 59.93 -18.54 -7.19
N GLU A 315 59.59 -19.49 -6.34
CA GLU A 315 60.48 -20.59 -5.99
C GLU A 315 60.42 -21.66 -7.08
N THR A 316 61.57 -21.85 -7.72
CA THR A 316 61.92 -22.94 -8.62
C THR A 316 62.41 -24.16 -7.84
N GLY A 317 61.89 -25.34 -8.19
CA GLY A 317 62.65 -26.60 -8.28
C GLY A 317 62.91 -27.40 -6.99
N HIS A 318 62.25 -28.54 -6.84
CA HIS A 318 62.78 -29.87 -7.21
C HIS A 318 61.70 -30.95 -7.09
#